data_AF-A0A356F8F3-F1
#
_entry.id   AF-A0A356F8F3-F1
#
_cell.length_a   1.000
_cell.length_b   1.000
_cell.length_c   1.000
_cell.angle_alpha   90.00
_cell.angle_beta   90.00
_cell.angle_gamma   90.00
#
_symmetry.space_group_name_H-M   'P 1'
#
loop_
_entity.id
_entity.type
_entity.pdbx_description
1 polymer ?
#
loop_
_entity_poly.entity_id
_entity_poly.type
_entity_poly.pdbx_seq_one_letter_code
_entity_poly.pdbx_strand_id
1 'polypeptide(L)'
;MKTLYKTANVFLLLGILLLAYHLNSPSARGRVEFGDNPVNDFIRGDSNDDGVLNVSDAVFTLSFLFIGDEQPECLAANDTNDDGAVNITDVIRTLNFLFLGGTNAPPAPFPDPGADPTRDLGCREPPLPGIPGVGSLGGPDRELDRLETISWKRGKLVFNHFFSANEGLGPLFNGDSCRGCHLAPVMGGAGGLDVDVVRFAKREKNGAIVQLDSGPAVSRLAVHGAARDELNPEANIIETRQTPSLLGLGLVDRLPEAALLANADPEDADGDGISGRALMINGRIGRFGHKASVPSFADFCADAFINEMGVTVSGLLADFAVEIDTDSVSDPELTDQDFVDLVFFSTHLAPPARSFPDNPSLRERINKGEDNFNDAGCASCHVSALNGEEGPVAAFSDFLLHDVANPDRLNVPEADAEPGEFRTAPLWGIRQTAPYLHDGSAETLRDAILLHFGEASPAKEAFNALSFDEQSKLIEFLLSL
;
A
#
# COMPACT_ATOMS: atom_id res chain seq x y z
N MET A 1 -51.05 32.50 8.78
CA MET A 1 -50.17 32.90 7.67
C MET A 1 -49.16 34.03 8.01
N LYS A 2 -48.87 34.29 9.30
CA LYS A 2 -47.78 35.19 9.74
C LYS A 2 -46.83 34.56 10.79
N THR A 3 -46.90 33.23 10.96
CA THR A 3 -46.10 32.49 11.96
C THR A 3 -45.14 31.47 11.34
N LEU A 4 -45.20 31.24 10.02
CA LEU A 4 -44.24 30.39 9.28
C LEU A 4 -43.05 31.15 8.66
N TYR A 5 -43.02 32.49 8.75
CA TYR A 5 -41.97 33.31 8.14
C TYR A 5 -40.85 33.75 9.10
N LYS A 6 -40.86 33.27 10.36
CA LYS A 6 -39.80 33.58 11.34
C LYS A 6 -38.80 32.45 11.56
N THR A 7 -39.06 31.24 11.08
CA THR A 7 -38.15 30.09 11.21
C THR A 7 -37.29 29.88 9.96
N ALA A 8 -37.71 30.34 8.78
CA ALA A 8 -36.97 30.17 7.53
C ALA A 8 -35.78 31.15 7.35
N ASN A 9 -35.72 32.25 8.09
CA ASN A 9 -34.65 33.26 7.96
C ASN A 9 -33.52 33.15 9.00
N VAL A 10 -33.64 32.24 9.98
CA VAL A 10 -32.57 31.97 10.95
C VAL A 10 -31.63 30.88 10.40
N PHE A 11 -32.14 29.90 9.66
CA PHE A 11 -31.31 28.86 9.05
C PHE A 11 -30.52 29.33 7.82
N LEU A 12 -31.04 30.28 7.03
CA LEU A 12 -30.32 30.82 5.87
C LEU A 12 -29.20 31.82 6.27
N LEU A 13 -29.36 32.53 7.40
CA LEU A 13 -28.28 33.38 7.94
C LEU A 13 -27.22 32.57 8.71
N LEU A 14 -27.56 31.47 9.38
CA LEU A 14 -26.55 30.59 9.97
C LEU A 14 -25.75 29.81 8.91
N GLY A 15 -26.38 29.40 7.81
CA GLY A 15 -25.69 28.72 6.70
C GLY A 15 -24.69 29.61 5.93
N ILE A 16 -24.99 30.91 5.78
CA ILE A 16 -24.11 31.85 5.06
C ILE A 16 -23.00 32.41 5.96
N LEU A 17 -23.20 32.48 7.29
CA LEU A 17 -22.13 32.85 8.24
C LEU A 17 -21.14 31.70 8.52
N LEU A 18 -21.55 30.44 8.37
CA LEU A 18 -20.64 29.28 8.45
C LEU A 18 -19.77 29.12 7.20
N LEU A 19 -20.26 29.50 6.02
CA LEU A 19 -19.48 29.45 4.77
C LEU A 19 -18.45 30.61 4.66
N ALA A 20 -18.72 31.75 5.31
CA ALA A 20 -17.81 32.91 5.29
C ALA A 20 -16.72 32.87 6.37
N TYR A 21 -16.80 31.99 7.37
CA TYR A 21 -15.75 31.80 8.39
C TYR A 21 -14.66 30.80 7.96
N HIS A 22 -14.90 30.01 6.90
CA HIS A 22 -13.93 29.03 6.37
C HIS A 22 -13.06 29.52 5.21
N LEU A 23 -13.26 30.74 4.72
CA LEU A 23 -12.52 31.24 3.55
C LEU A 23 -11.49 32.34 3.86
N ASN A 24 -11.15 32.62 5.13
CA ASN A 24 -10.07 33.60 5.40
C ASN A 24 -9.41 33.56 6.80
N SER A 25 -9.00 32.39 7.31
CA SER A 25 -8.12 32.32 8.49
C SER A 25 -6.98 31.30 8.32
N PRO A 26 -5.70 31.67 8.51
CA PRO A 26 -4.54 30.76 8.40
C PRO A 26 -4.43 29.67 9.48
N SER A 27 -5.50 29.36 10.22
CA SER A 27 -5.49 28.46 11.37
C SER A 27 -6.36 27.21 11.19
N ALA A 28 -6.76 26.86 9.97
CA ALA A 28 -7.51 25.62 9.67
C ALA A 28 -6.60 24.37 9.55
N ARG A 29 -5.51 24.29 10.32
CA ARG A 29 -5.00 22.99 10.78
C ARG A 29 -5.83 22.63 12.01
N GLY A 30 -6.95 21.96 11.76
CA GLY A 30 -7.69 21.26 12.80
C GLY A 30 -6.79 20.18 13.37
N ARG A 31 -5.94 20.55 14.33
CA ARG A 31 -5.50 19.64 15.37
C ARG A 31 -6.81 19.17 16.00
N VAL A 32 -7.23 17.95 15.68
CA VAL A 32 -8.21 17.25 16.49
C VAL A 32 -7.68 17.40 17.91
N GLU A 33 -8.39 18.13 18.76
CA GLU A 33 -8.20 17.97 20.18
C GLU A 33 -8.59 16.52 20.44
N PHE A 34 -7.60 15.64 20.47
CA PHE A 34 -7.74 14.30 21.03
C PHE A 34 -8.31 14.54 22.42
N GLY A 35 -9.61 14.31 22.58
CA GLY A 35 -10.17 14.20 23.90
C GLY A 35 -9.33 13.16 24.62
N ASP A 36 -8.83 13.53 25.80
CA ASP A 36 -8.38 12.58 26.80
C ASP A 36 -9.52 11.54 26.95
N ASN A 37 -9.46 10.42 26.23
CA ASN A 37 -10.48 9.39 26.34
C ASN A 37 -10.03 8.44 27.45
N PRO A 38 -10.71 8.42 28.61
CA PRO A 38 -10.25 7.75 29.80
C PRO A 38 -10.91 6.38 29.93
N VAL A 39 -10.27 5.31 29.46
CA VAL A 39 -10.42 3.95 30.04
C VAL A 39 -9.13 3.16 29.75
N ASN A 40 -8.13 3.26 30.63
CA ASN A 40 -6.92 2.42 30.64
C ASN A 40 -6.85 1.63 31.97
N ASP A 41 -8.00 1.20 32.48
CA ASP A 41 -8.04 0.36 33.66
C ASP A 41 -7.83 -1.09 33.23
N PHE A 42 -6.72 -1.69 33.63
CA PHE A 42 -6.39 -3.10 33.38
C PHE A 42 -5.95 -3.76 34.67
N ILE A 43 -5.91 -5.09 34.69
CA ILE A 43 -5.29 -5.87 35.78
C ILE A 43 -3.91 -6.33 35.29
N ARG A 44 -2.85 -5.94 35.97
CA ARG A 44 -1.49 -6.34 35.61
C ARG A 44 -1.32 -7.84 35.82
N GLY A 45 -0.88 -8.52 34.76
CA GLY A 45 -0.80 -9.96 34.65
C GLY A 45 -1.97 -10.58 33.88
N ASP A 46 -3.15 -9.96 33.85
CA ASP A 46 -4.34 -10.45 33.14
C ASP A 46 -4.21 -10.18 31.64
N SER A 47 -3.49 -11.09 30.99
CA SER A 47 -2.95 -10.93 29.65
C SER A 47 -3.96 -11.20 28.55
N ASN A 48 -4.98 -12.01 28.85
CA ASN A 48 -6.11 -12.33 27.97
C ASN A 48 -7.38 -11.51 28.30
N ASP A 49 -7.29 -10.55 29.23
CA ASP A 49 -8.35 -9.62 29.65
C ASP A 49 -9.65 -10.31 30.10
N ASP A 50 -9.54 -11.47 30.75
CA ASP A 50 -10.71 -12.22 31.24
C ASP A 50 -11.15 -11.81 32.66
N GLY A 51 -10.45 -10.86 33.26
CA GLY A 51 -10.66 -10.32 34.59
C GLY A 51 -9.96 -11.11 35.69
N VAL A 52 -9.18 -12.16 35.36
CA VAL A 52 -8.59 -13.07 36.34
C VAL A 52 -7.19 -13.54 35.96
N LEU A 53 -6.17 -13.05 36.70
CA LEU A 53 -4.80 -13.57 36.59
C LEU A 53 -4.69 -15.05 36.99
N ASN A 54 -4.45 -15.91 36.01
CA ASN A 54 -4.30 -17.36 36.14
C ASN A 54 -3.30 -17.95 35.10
N VAL A 55 -3.30 -19.28 34.93
CA VAL A 55 -2.34 -19.95 34.04
C VAL A 55 -2.63 -19.67 32.56
N SER A 56 -3.88 -19.37 32.19
CA SER A 56 -4.23 -18.98 30.82
C SER A 56 -3.48 -17.74 30.37
N ASP A 57 -3.21 -16.78 31.27
CA ASP A 57 -2.44 -15.58 30.96
C ASP A 57 -1.00 -15.89 30.59
N ALA A 58 -0.34 -16.74 31.36
CA ALA A 58 1.02 -17.18 31.05
C ALA A 58 1.08 -17.89 29.69
N VAL A 59 0.05 -18.67 29.35
CA VAL A 59 -0.08 -19.33 28.05
C VAL A 59 -0.35 -18.29 26.96
N PHE A 60 -1.22 -17.31 27.21
CA PHE A 60 -1.55 -16.24 26.29
C PHE A 60 -0.31 -15.41 25.93
N THR A 61 0.45 -14.94 26.92
CA THR A 61 1.70 -14.21 26.69
C THR A 61 2.73 -15.05 25.93
N LEU A 62 2.82 -16.37 26.17
CA LEU A 62 3.68 -17.26 25.38
C LEU A 62 3.22 -17.39 23.93
N SER A 63 1.91 -17.57 23.70
CA SER A 63 1.33 -17.61 22.35
C SER A 63 1.56 -16.30 21.61
N PHE A 64 1.37 -15.17 22.28
CA PHE A 64 1.67 -13.84 21.76
C PHE A 64 3.15 -13.69 21.38
N LEU A 65 4.08 -14.10 22.24
CA LEU A 65 5.53 -13.94 22.01
C LEU A 65 6.10 -14.84 20.92
N PHE A 66 5.53 -16.03 20.71
CA PHE A 66 6.17 -17.07 19.87
C PHE A 66 5.33 -17.55 18.69
N ILE A 67 4.01 -17.36 18.73
CA ILE A 67 3.08 -17.90 17.72
C ILE A 67 2.41 -16.75 16.94
N GLY A 68 2.05 -15.67 17.62
CA GLY A 68 1.46 -14.48 17.00
C GLY A 68 -0.01 -14.62 16.62
N ASP A 69 -0.73 -15.58 17.23
CA ASP A 69 -2.13 -15.88 16.92
C ASP A 69 -3.11 -14.78 17.36
N GLU A 70 -2.90 -14.19 18.54
CA GLU A 70 -3.82 -13.21 19.13
C GLU A 70 -3.02 -12.12 19.84
N GLN A 71 -3.37 -10.85 19.60
CA GLN A 71 -2.70 -9.72 20.24
C GLN A 71 -3.41 -9.33 21.54
N PRO A 72 -2.67 -9.05 22.61
CA PRO A 72 -3.27 -8.58 23.84
C PRO A 72 -3.93 -7.21 23.66
N GLU A 73 -5.15 -7.08 24.17
CA GLU A 73 -5.85 -5.79 24.24
C GLU A 73 -5.04 -4.76 25.04
N CYS A 74 -4.33 -5.22 26.08
CA CYS A 74 -3.42 -4.41 26.88
C CYS A 74 -2.02 -5.03 27.02
N LEU A 75 -1.00 -4.31 26.52
CA LEU A 75 0.38 -4.71 26.79
C LEU A 75 0.86 -4.47 28.19
N ALA A 76 0.39 -3.39 28.82
CA ALA A 76 0.72 -3.14 30.22
C ALA A 76 0.24 -4.31 31.11
N ALA A 77 -0.84 -5.00 30.70
CA ALA A 77 -1.31 -6.22 31.37
C ALA A 77 -0.36 -7.41 31.14
N ASN A 78 0.28 -7.50 29.97
CA ASN A 78 1.24 -8.55 29.64
C ASN A 78 2.63 -8.32 30.25
N ASP A 79 3.02 -7.07 30.50
CA ASP A 79 4.19 -6.72 31.29
C ASP A 79 3.88 -6.88 32.78
N THR A 80 3.80 -8.15 33.19
CA THR A 80 3.51 -8.55 34.57
C THR A 80 4.58 -8.01 35.51
N ASN A 81 5.78 -7.72 34.97
CA ASN A 81 6.94 -7.36 35.75
C ASN A 81 7.20 -5.85 35.87
N ASP A 82 6.52 -5.05 35.05
CA ASP A 82 6.52 -3.59 35.03
C ASP A 82 7.94 -3.04 34.78
N ASP A 83 8.66 -3.66 33.83
CA ASP A 83 9.97 -3.20 33.36
C ASP A 83 9.92 -2.47 32.00
N GLY A 84 8.72 -2.32 31.44
CA GLY A 84 8.45 -1.68 30.17
C GLY A 84 8.66 -2.59 28.96
N ALA A 85 8.82 -3.91 29.13
CA ALA A 85 9.05 -4.84 28.03
C ALA A 85 8.37 -6.20 28.21
N VAL A 86 7.39 -6.53 27.36
CA VAL A 86 6.77 -7.87 27.33
C VAL A 86 7.72 -8.91 26.75
N ASN A 87 8.14 -9.87 27.59
CA ASN A 87 9.05 -10.96 27.22
C ASN A 87 8.89 -12.20 28.16
N ILE A 88 9.79 -13.17 28.04
CA ILE A 88 9.70 -14.43 28.82
C ILE A 88 9.79 -14.21 30.35
N THR A 89 10.37 -13.10 30.79
CA THR A 89 10.48 -12.77 32.21
C THR A 89 9.13 -12.43 32.84
N ASP A 90 8.17 -11.94 32.05
CA ASP A 90 6.79 -11.73 32.48
C ASP A 90 6.06 -13.04 32.72
N VAL A 91 6.22 -14.00 31.80
CA VAL A 91 5.71 -15.37 31.96
C VAL A 91 6.28 -16.01 33.22
N ILE A 92 7.59 -15.87 33.46
CA ILE A 92 8.23 -16.37 34.67
C ILE A 92 7.65 -15.69 35.91
N ARG A 93 7.36 -14.39 35.86
CA ARG A 93 6.75 -13.67 36.98
C ARG A 93 5.33 -14.13 37.26
N THR A 94 4.49 -14.28 36.23
CA THR A 94 3.13 -14.83 36.34
C THR A 94 3.15 -16.20 36.99
N LEU A 95 3.98 -17.12 36.49
CA LEU A 95 4.05 -18.48 37.05
C LEU A 95 4.62 -18.49 38.48
N ASN A 96 5.63 -17.67 38.78
CA ASN A 96 6.15 -17.56 40.13
C ASN A 96 5.10 -17.04 41.12
N PHE A 97 4.31 -16.04 40.72
CA PHE A 97 3.20 -15.55 41.54
C PHE A 97 2.16 -16.65 41.79
N LEU A 98 1.73 -17.34 40.73
CA LEU A 98 0.68 -18.37 40.80
C LEU A 98 1.08 -19.59 41.64
N PHE A 99 2.33 -20.05 41.55
CA PHE A 99 2.76 -21.29 42.19
C PHE A 99 3.54 -21.11 43.50
N LEU A 100 4.22 -19.98 43.68
CA LEU A 100 5.07 -19.74 44.85
C LEU A 100 4.49 -18.70 45.82
N GLY A 101 3.52 -17.88 45.37
CA GLY A 101 2.87 -16.83 46.18
C GLY A 101 3.85 -15.78 46.73
N GLY A 102 3.40 -14.92 47.64
CA GLY A 102 4.26 -13.98 48.39
C GLY A 102 4.62 -12.67 47.68
N THR A 103 5.86 -12.17 47.85
CA THR A 103 6.37 -10.85 47.41
C THR A 103 6.43 -10.64 45.88
N ASN A 104 5.93 -11.59 45.10
CA ASN A 104 6.00 -11.60 43.64
C ASN A 104 4.67 -11.19 42.98
N ALA A 105 3.72 -10.64 43.74
CA ALA A 105 2.51 -10.06 43.16
C ALA A 105 2.88 -9.06 42.04
N PRO A 106 2.10 -9.02 40.95
CA PRO A 106 2.24 -7.97 39.94
C PRO A 106 2.17 -6.59 40.60
N PRO A 107 2.99 -5.62 40.14
CA PRO A 107 2.87 -4.23 40.56
C PRO A 107 1.48 -3.67 40.22
N ALA A 108 1.12 -2.55 40.83
CA ALA A 108 -0.14 -1.89 40.50
C ALA A 108 -0.20 -1.56 39.00
N PRO A 109 -1.38 -1.71 38.35
CA PRO A 109 -2.68 -2.04 38.92
C PRO A 109 -2.89 -3.57 39.13
N PHE A 110 -3.03 -4.02 40.38
CA PHE A 110 -3.34 -5.40 40.77
C PHE A 110 -3.74 -5.41 42.26
N PRO A 111 -4.73 -6.20 42.71
CA PRO A 111 -5.56 -7.15 41.95
C PRO A 111 -6.78 -6.52 41.25
N ASP A 112 -7.09 -5.26 41.58
CA ASP A 112 -8.21 -4.55 40.98
C ASP A 112 -7.77 -3.78 39.72
N PRO A 113 -8.65 -3.62 38.72
CA PRO A 113 -8.36 -2.80 37.56
C PRO A 113 -7.98 -1.37 37.95
N GLY A 114 -7.04 -0.78 37.23
CA GLY A 114 -6.68 0.63 37.43
C GLY A 114 -5.69 1.13 36.40
N ALA A 115 -5.38 2.42 36.49
CA ALA A 115 -4.40 3.05 35.62
C ALA A 115 -2.96 2.60 35.93
N ASP A 116 -2.14 2.55 34.89
CA ASP A 116 -0.70 2.30 35.02
C ASP A 116 0.03 3.44 35.76
N PRO A 117 0.67 3.19 36.92
CA PRO A 117 1.45 4.20 37.64
C PRO A 117 2.76 4.59 36.94
N THR A 118 3.38 3.69 36.18
CA THR A 118 4.69 3.91 35.52
C THR A 118 4.54 4.55 34.15
N ARG A 119 3.44 4.25 33.44
CA ARG A 119 3.09 4.77 32.10
C ARG A 119 4.14 4.43 31.05
N ASP A 120 4.76 3.25 31.18
CA ASP A 120 5.81 2.76 30.28
C ASP A 120 5.25 1.97 29.09
N LEU A 121 4.12 1.28 29.28
CA LEU A 121 3.34 0.60 28.24
C LEU A 121 1.87 1.04 28.28
N GLY A 122 1.23 1.10 27.11
CA GLY A 122 -0.19 1.44 26.98
C GLY A 122 -1.07 0.22 26.80
N CYS A 123 -2.31 0.27 27.29
CA CYS A 123 -3.36 -0.56 26.73
C CYS A 123 -3.72 -0.01 25.35
N ARG A 124 -3.54 -0.82 24.29
CA ARG A 124 -3.40 -0.43 22.87
C ARG A 124 -2.13 0.32 22.44
N GLU A 125 -0.96 -0.16 22.83
CA GLU A 125 0.22 -0.03 21.96
C GLU A 125 0.76 -1.45 21.74
N PRO A 126 0.89 -2.00 20.52
CA PRO A 126 1.56 -3.28 20.30
C PRO A 126 3.09 -3.10 20.42
N PRO A 127 3.86 -4.07 20.93
CA PRO A 127 5.30 -3.96 21.09
C PRO A 127 5.84 -4.42 19.76
N LEU A 128 5.74 -3.54 18.78
CA LEU A 128 6.27 -3.88 17.47
C LEU A 128 7.79 -4.00 17.58
N PRO A 129 8.40 -4.96 16.85
CA PRO A 129 9.83 -4.90 16.60
C PRO A 129 10.19 -3.48 16.16
N GLY A 130 11.33 -2.97 16.64
CA GLY A 130 11.74 -1.59 16.43
C GLY A 130 11.48 -1.13 15.00
N ILE A 131 10.92 0.08 14.86
CA ILE A 131 10.64 0.65 13.55
C ILE A 131 11.97 0.69 12.78
N PRO A 132 12.05 0.14 11.56
CA PRO A 132 13.26 0.26 10.76
C PRO A 132 13.65 1.73 10.62
N GLY A 133 14.93 2.03 10.51
CA GLY A 133 15.37 3.43 10.43
C GLY A 133 14.67 4.20 9.31
N VAL A 134 14.47 5.51 9.49
CA VAL A 134 13.94 6.38 8.45
C VAL A 134 14.73 6.23 7.14
N GLY A 135 14.03 6.10 6.02
CA GLY A 135 14.63 5.91 4.70
C GLY A 135 15.21 4.51 4.45
N SER A 136 15.16 3.61 5.45
CA SER A 136 15.52 2.21 5.24
C SER A 136 14.40 1.45 4.57
N LEU A 137 14.76 0.35 3.91
CA LEU A 137 13.83 -0.50 3.20
C LEU A 137 12.77 -1.08 4.17
N GLY A 138 11.49 -0.77 3.93
CA GLY A 138 10.38 -1.17 4.80
C GLY A 138 10.25 -0.34 6.08
N GLY A 139 11.06 0.71 6.21
CA GLY A 139 10.93 1.75 7.22
C GLY A 139 10.13 2.95 6.73
N PRO A 140 9.91 3.94 7.62
CA PRO A 140 9.18 5.14 7.29
C PRO A 140 10.00 6.05 6.34
N ASP A 141 9.32 6.77 5.46
CA ASP A 141 9.91 7.72 4.51
C ASP A 141 10.49 8.99 5.19
N ARG A 142 10.00 9.31 6.39
CA ARG A 142 10.44 10.43 7.22
C ARG A 142 10.39 10.10 8.70
N GLU A 143 10.93 10.99 9.52
CA GLU A 143 10.70 10.96 10.98
C GLU A 143 9.21 11.10 11.26
N LEU A 144 8.69 10.22 12.12
CA LEU A 144 7.29 10.19 12.53
C LEU A 144 7.17 10.73 13.95
N ASP A 145 6.16 11.55 14.21
CA ASP A 145 5.83 11.94 15.58
C ASP A 145 5.23 10.76 16.37
N ARG A 146 4.88 10.98 17.64
CA ARG A 146 4.34 9.91 18.51
C ARG A 146 3.05 9.30 17.96
N LEU A 147 2.13 10.10 17.45
CA LEU A 147 0.83 9.62 16.98
C LEU A 147 0.96 8.95 15.61
N GLU A 148 1.79 9.52 14.74
CA GLU A 148 2.15 8.92 13.45
C GLU A 148 2.85 7.58 13.63
N THR A 149 3.75 7.48 14.63
CA THR A 149 4.39 6.23 15.03
C THR A 149 3.34 5.18 15.41
N ILE A 150 2.35 5.53 16.24
CA ILE A 150 1.28 4.62 16.63
C ILE A 150 0.46 4.19 15.41
N SER A 151 0.09 5.13 14.54
CA SER A 151 -0.68 4.84 13.31
C SER A 151 0.10 3.92 12.37
N TRP A 152 1.38 4.21 12.11
CA TRP A 152 2.25 3.38 11.28
C TRP A 152 2.38 1.96 11.83
N LYS A 153 2.53 1.83 13.15
CA LYS A 153 2.59 0.53 13.82
C LYS A 153 1.28 -0.25 13.65
N ARG A 154 0.13 0.38 13.94
CA ARG A 154 -1.19 -0.27 13.76
C ARG A 154 -1.43 -0.66 12.30
N GLY A 155 -1.13 0.22 11.36
CA GLY A 155 -1.28 -0.04 9.93
C GLY A 155 -0.43 -1.21 9.44
N LYS A 156 0.80 -1.34 9.96
CA LYS A 156 1.65 -2.50 9.69
C LYS A 156 1.03 -3.82 10.17
N LEU A 157 0.30 -3.80 11.29
CA LEU A 157 -0.41 -4.98 11.77
C LEU A 157 -1.56 -5.34 10.86
N VAL A 158 -2.38 -4.36 10.45
CA VAL A 158 -3.46 -4.57 9.47
C VAL A 158 -2.90 -5.11 8.15
N PHE A 159 -1.79 -4.56 7.66
CA PHE A 159 -1.11 -5.03 6.45
C PHE A 159 -0.67 -6.50 6.53
N ASN A 160 -0.35 -6.98 7.74
CA ASN A 160 0.09 -8.33 8.04
C ASN A 160 -1.04 -9.24 8.55
N HIS A 161 -2.27 -8.71 8.67
CA HIS A 161 -3.42 -9.47 9.16
C HIS A 161 -3.87 -10.49 8.13
N PHE A 162 -4.01 -11.74 8.55
CA PHE A 162 -4.58 -12.81 7.73
C PHE A 162 -6.08 -12.83 7.98
N PHE A 163 -6.85 -12.27 7.05
CA PHE A 163 -8.29 -12.31 7.09
C PHE A 163 -8.77 -13.74 6.89
N SER A 164 -9.85 -14.08 7.58
CA SER A 164 -10.51 -15.37 7.46
C SER A 164 -11.97 -15.23 7.09
N ALA A 165 -12.64 -16.34 6.75
CA ALA A 165 -14.00 -16.30 6.19
C ALA A 165 -15.06 -15.75 7.18
N ASN A 166 -14.78 -15.78 8.49
CA ASN A 166 -15.63 -15.15 9.52
C ASN A 166 -15.32 -13.66 9.72
N GLU A 167 -14.32 -13.12 9.03
CA GLU A 167 -13.92 -11.72 9.00
C GLU A 167 -14.18 -11.08 7.61
N GLY A 168 -14.93 -11.75 6.74
CA GLY A 168 -15.31 -11.24 5.41
C GLY A 168 -14.43 -11.71 4.25
N LEU A 169 -13.44 -12.59 4.49
CA LEU A 169 -12.62 -13.07 3.38
C LEU A 169 -13.46 -13.92 2.39
N GLY A 170 -13.41 -13.55 1.11
CA GLY A 170 -13.90 -14.36 0.00
C GLY A 170 -15.36 -14.06 -0.41
N PRO A 171 -16.13 -15.06 -0.87
CA PRO A 171 -15.82 -16.49 -0.92
C PRO A 171 -14.74 -16.86 -1.95
N LEU A 172 -14.45 -15.96 -2.90
CA LEU A 172 -13.39 -16.06 -3.91
C LEU A 172 -12.39 -14.91 -3.67
N PHE A 173 -11.09 -15.21 -3.69
CA PHE A 173 -10.04 -14.22 -3.38
C PHE A 173 -8.69 -14.61 -4.01
N ASN A 174 -7.76 -13.66 -4.07
CA ASN A 174 -6.39 -13.85 -4.57
C ASN A 174 -5.35 -13.91 -3.45
N GLY A 175 -5.61 -13.24 -2.32
CA GLY A 175 -4.79 -13.27 -1.12
C GLY A 175 -5.63 -13.08 0.14
N ASP A 176 -5.12 -13.53 1.27
CA ASP A 176 -5.75 -13.40 2.60
C ASP A 176 -5.14 -12.26 3.44
N SER A 177 -4.15 -11.56 2.90
CA SER A 177 -3.47 -10.43 3.55
C SER A 177 -2.77 -9.55 2.51
N CYS A 178 -2.59 -8.25 2.80
CA CYS A 178 -1.81 -7.37 1.93
C CYS A 178 -0.36 -7.88 1.79
N ARG A 179 0.24 -8.33 2.91
CA ARG A 179 1.57 -8.95 2.92
C ARG A 179 1.65 -10.19 2.05
N GLY A 180 0.59 -11.00 1.95
CA GLY A 180 0.58 -12.22 1.13
C GLY A 180 1.05 -11.96 -0.30
N CYS A 181 0.72 -10.80 -0.86
CA CYS A 181 1.18 -10.39 -2.19
C CYS A 181 2.36 -9.41 -2.14
N HIS A 182 2.42 -8.50 -1.16
CA HIS A 182 3.41 -7.41 -1.10
C HIS A 182 4.50 -7.62 -0.03
N LEU A 183 5.42 -8.56 -0.23
CA LEU A 183 6.40 -8.96 0.81
C LEU A 183 7.88 -8.92 0.43
N ALA A 184 8.24 -8.76 -0.84
CA ALA A 184 9.63 -8.92 -1.28
C ALA A 184 10.24 -7.59 -1.75
N PRO A 185 11.39 -7.17 -1.22
CA PRO A 185 12.25 -7.86 -0.24
C PRO A 185 11.82 -7.66 1.23
N VAL A 186 10.86 -6.77 1.48
CA VAL A 186 10.28 -6.47 2.80
C VAL A 186 8.78 -6.22 2.64
N MET A 187 8.04 -6.11 3.75
CA MET A 187 6.62 -5.71 3.70
C MET A 187 6.42 -4.41 2.92
N GLY A 188 5.45 -4.43 2.01
CA GLY A 188 5.19 -3.37 1.04
C GLY A 188 6.01 -3.48 -0.25
N GLY A 189 6.88 -4.48 -0.37
CA GLY A 189 7.60 -4.80 -1.59
C GLY A 189 6.73 -5.39 -2.69
N ALA A 190 7.36 -5.86 -3.76
CA ALA A 190 6.69 -6.56 -4.87
C ALA A 190 6.32 -8.00 -4.50
N GLY A 191 5.42 -8.59 -5.29
CA GLY A 191 5.09 -10.01 -5.23
C GLY A 191 5.85 -10.83 -6.28
N GLY A 192 5.96 -12.13 -6.02
CA GLY A 192 6.44 -13.10 -7.00
C GLY A 192 5.35 -13.49 -7.99
N LEU A 193 5.73 -14.20 -9.06
CA LEU A 193 4.80 -14.66 -10.11
C LEU A 193 3.67 -15.55 -9.60
N ASP A 194 3.85 -16.17 -8.43
CA ASP A 194 2.85 -17.05 -7.86
C ASP A 194 1.64 -16.29 -7.32
N VAL A 195 1.76 -14.99 -7.05
CA VAL A 195 0.68 -14.11 -6.55
C VAL A 195 0.19 -13.12 -7.62
N ASP A 196 0.49 -13.38 -8.89
CA ASP A 196 0.00 -12.54 -9.98
C ASP A 196 -1.50 -12.71 -10.19
N VAL A 197 -2.15 -11.60 -10.55
CA VAL A 197 -3.58 -11.55 -10.83
C VAL A 197 -3.83 -11.85 -12.30
N VAL A 198 -4.80 -12.71 -12.60
CA VAL A 198 -5.23 -13.00 -13.97
C VAL A 198 -6.46 -12.17 -14.30
N ARG A 199 -6.29 -11.18 -15.18
CA ARG A 199 -7.38 -10.40 -15.76
C ARG A 199 -7.82 -10.99 -17.08
N PHE A 200 -9.08 -10.75 -17.44
CA PHE A 200 -9.63 -11.26 -18.68
C PHE A 200 -10.69 -10.34 -19.26
N ALA A 201 -10.84 -10.41 -20.57
CA ALA A 201 -11.87 -9.70 -21.33
C ALA A 201 -12.25 -10.50 -22.59
N LYS A 202 -13.27 -10.02 -23.29
CA LYS A 202 -13.70 -10.59 -24.56
C LYS A 202 -13.58 -9.56 -25.66
N ARG A 203 -12.83 -9.90 -26.70
CA ARG A 203 -12.90 -9.26 -28.01
C ARG A 203 -14.04 -9.85 -28.82
N GLU A 204 -15.05 -9.05 -29.07
CA GLU A 204 -16.18 -9.38 -29.91
C GLU A 204 -15.79 -9.42 -31.40
N LYS A 205 -16.64 -10.05 -32.23
CA LYS A 205 -16.38 -10.19 -33.68
C LYS A 205 -16.30 -8.85 -34.42
N ASN A 206 -16.94 -7.81 -33.89
CA ASN A 206 -16.87 -6.45 -34.42
C ASN A 206 -15.58 -5.71 -34.00
N GLY A 207 -14.70 -6.36 -33.22
CA GLY A 207 -13.45 -5.81 -32.73
C GLY A 207 -13.54 -5.13 -31.36
N ALA A 208 -14.75 -4.87 -30.83
CA ALA A 208 -14.94 -4.24 -29.53
C ALA A 208 -14.42 -5.16 -28.41
N ILE A 209 -13.79 -4.57 -27.39
CA ILE A 209 -13.38 -5.28 -26.19
C ILE A 209 -14.36 -4.95 -25.08
N VAL A 210 -14.88 -5.97 -24.42
CA VAL A 210 -15.84 -5.84 -23.32
C VAL A 210 -15.36 -6.62 -22.10
N GLN A 211 -15.58 -6.04 -20.93
CA GLN A 211 -15.46 -6.77 -19.67
C GLN A 211 -16.61 -7.78 -19.58
N LEU A 212 -16.33 -8.98 -19.08
CA LEU A 212 -17.33 -10.02 -18.88
C LEU A 212 -17.95 -9.91 -17.48
N ASP A 213 -19.20 -10.36 -17.35
CA ASP A 213 -20.02 -10.20 -16.13
C ASP A 213 -19.51 -11.01 -14.91
N SER A 214 -18.52 -11.89 -15.08
CA SER A 214 -17.89 -12.67 -14.01
C SER A 214 -16.76 -11.92 -13.29
N GLY A 215 -16.74 -10.60 -13.36
CA GLY A 215 -15.74 -9.75 -12.72
C GLY A 215 -14.49 -9.46 -13.58
N PRO A 216 -13.59 -8.58 -13.10
CA PRO A 216 -12.41 -8.12 -13.83
C PRO A 216 -11.22 -9.08 -13.78
N ALA A 217 -11.21 -10.02 -12.84
CA ALA A 217 -10.11 -10.94 -12.58
C ALA A 217 -10.61 -12.31 -12.10
N VAL A 218 -9.83 -13.36 -12.35
CA VAL A 218 -10.10 -14.71 -11.84
C VAL A 218 -9.49 -14.81 -10.45
N SER A 219 -10.28 -15.30 -9.50
CA SER A 219 -9.77 -15.57 -8.15
C SER A 219 -8.96 -16.86 -8.09
N ARG A 220 -7.80 -16.82 -7.46
CA ARG A 220 -6.90 -17.98 -7.29
C ARG A 220 -7.40 -18.96 -6.23
N LEU A 221 -8.03 -18.44 -5.19
CA LEU A 221 -8.39 -19.15 -3.97
C LEU A 221 -9.89 -19.03 -3.71
N ALA A 222 -10.38 -19.93 -2.87
CA ALA A 222 -11.75 -19.95 -2.41
C ALA A 222 -11.79 -20.43 -0.95
N VAL A 223 -12.74 -19.92 -0.18
CA VAL A 223 -12.96 -20.37 1.19
C VAL A 223 -13.39 -21.83 1.23
N HIS A 224 -13.22 -22.49 2.37
CA HIS A 224 -13.59 -23.90 2.51
C HIS A 224 -15.08 -24.12 2.18
N GLY A 225 -15.34 -25.03 1.25
CA GLY A 225 -16.71 -25.37 0.82
C GLY A 225 -17.23 -24.55 -0.37
N ALA A 226 -16.54 -23.48 -0.76
CA ALA A 226 -16.82 -22.77 -2.01
C ALA A 226 -16.12 -23.49 -3.19
N ALA A 227 -16.75 -23.43 -4.37
CA ALA A 227 -16.09 -23.86 -5.60
C ALA A 227 -14.99 -22.84 -5.95
N ARG A 228 -13.87 -23.33 -6.51
CA ARG A 228 -12.86 -22.42 -7.06
C ARG A 228 -13.42 -21.70 -8.27
N ASP A 229 -12.95 -20.47 -8.46
CA ASP A 229 -13.26 -19.71 -9.64
C ASP A 229 -12.70 -20.38 -10.90
N GLU A 230 -13.41 -20.24 -12.01
CA GLU A 230 -12.99 -20.72 -13.32
C GLU A 230 -12.95 -19.54 -14.29
N LEU A 231 -11.90 -19.47 -15.10
CA LEU A 231 -11.82 -18.46 -16.15
C LEU A 231 -13.07 -18.53 -17.03
N ASN A 232 -13.71 -17.40 -17.24
CA ASN A 232 -14.90 -17.31 -18.06
C ASN A 232 -14.66 -17.93 -19.44
N PRO A 233 -15.47 -18.91 -19.88
CA PRO A 233 -15.22 -19.64 -21.13
C PRO A 233 -15.38 -18.78 -22.39
N GLU A 234 -15.98 -17.59 -22.28
CA GLU A 234 -16.06 -16.62 -23.38
C GLU A 234 -14.84 -15.68 -23.47
N ALA A 235 -13.96 -15.68 -22.46
CA ALA A 235 -12.76 -14.87 -22.46
C ALA A 235 -11.81 -15.31 -23.59
N ASN A 236 -11.34 -14.34 -24.37
CA ASN A 236 -10.34 -14.56 -25.42
C ASN A 236 -9.18 -13.55 -25.35
N ILE A 237 -9.18 -12.70 -24.33
CA ILE A 237 -8.06 -11.88 -23.87
C ILE A 237 -7.79 -12.32 -22.44
N ILE A 238 -6.57 -12.75 -22.17
CA ILE A 238 -6.13 -13.22 -20.85
C ILE A 238 -4.78 -12.54 -20.59
N GLU A 239 -4.70 -11.84 -19.48
CA GLU A 239 -3.53 -11.07 -19.10
C GLU A 239 -3.18 -11.37 -17.64
N THR A 240 -1.93 -11.74 -17.40
CA THR A 240 -1.36 -11.80 -16.06
C THR A 240 -0.82 -10.42 -15.68
N ARG A 241 -1.04 -10.00 -14.43
CA ARG A 241 -0.47 -8.77 -13.88
C ARG A 241 0.33 -9.06 -12.62
N GLN A 242 1.60 -8.68 -12.64
CA GLN A 242 2.51 -8.80 -11.52
C GLN A 242 2.10 -7.87 -10.39
N THR A 243 2.16 -8.36 -9.16
CA THR A 243 1.98 -7.53 -7.96
C THR A 243 3.11 -6.49 -7.83
N PRO A 244 2.84 -5.18 -7.98
CA PRO A 244 3.87 -4.15 -7.93
C PRO A 244 4.37 -3.89 -6.50
N SER A 245 5.55 -3.28 -6.39
CA SER A 245 6.05 -2.74 -5.12
C SER A 245 5.25 -1.50 -4.70
N LEU A 246 4.92 -1.40 -3.41
CA LEU A 246 4.27 -0.24 -2.79
C LEU A 246 5.28 0.74 -2.18
N LEU A 247 6.55 0.35 -2.07
CA LEU A 247 7.61 1.17 -1.47
C LEU A 247 7.74 2.52 -2.18
N GLY A 248 7.64 3.61 -1.42
CA GLY A 248 7.72 4.98 -1.92
C GLY A 248 6.47 5.52 -2.60
N LEU A 249 5.40 4.71 -2.77
CA LEU A 249 4.21 5.15 -3.53
C LEU A 249 3.42 6.29 -2.88
N GLY A 250 3.54 6.52 -1.57
CA GLY A 250 2.95 7.71 -0.97
C GLY A 250 3.63 9.03 -1.37
N LEU A 251 4.84 8.99 -1.94
CA LEU A 251 5.42 10.17 -2.62
C LEU A 251 4.68 10.46 -3.92
N VAL A 252 4.22 9.43 -4.63
CA VAL A 252 3.44 9.54 -5.87
C VAL A 252 2.02 10.03 -5.57
N ASP A 253 1.42 9.57 -4.48
CA ASP A 253 0.10 10.03 -4.02
C ASP A 253 0.11 11.55 -3.74
N ARG A 254 1.20 12.04 -3.16
CA ARG A 254 1.42 13.46 -2.83
C ARG A 254 1.95 14.33 -3.98
N LEU A 255 2.23 13.77 -5.16
CA LEU A 255 2.72 14.58 -6.28
C LEU A 255 1.66 15.61 -6.72
N PRO A 256 2.02 16.89 -6.91
CA PRO A 256 1.12 17.87 -7.50
C PRO A 256 0.68 17.43 -8.90
N GLU A 257 -0.59 17.67 -9.26
CA GLU A 257 -1.11 17.35 -10.60
C GLU A 257 -0.27 18.00 -11.72
N ALA A 258 0.18 19.24 -11.49
CA ALA A 258 1.05 19.95 -12.43
C ALA A 258 2.40 19.25 -12.66
N ALA A 259 2.91 18.49 -11.69
CA ALA A 259 4.14 17.73 -11.84
C ALA A 259 3.92 16.49 -12.71
N LEU A 260 2.78 15.80 -12.57
CA LEU A 260 2.41 14.67 -13.42
C LEU A 260 2.14 15.12 -14.86
N LEU A 261 1.46 16.26 -15.04
CA LEU A 261 1.13 16.79 -16.36
C LEU A 261 2.30 17.48 -17.07
N ALA A 262 3.43 17.68 -16.39
CA ALA A 262 4.56 18.44 -16.94
C ALA A 262 5.18 17.79 -18.19
N ASN A 263 5.12 16.46 -18.28
CA ASN A 263 5.66 15.67 -19.40
C ASN A 263 4.55 15.10 -20.31
N ALA A 264 3.29 15.49 -20.09
CA ALA A 264 2.20 14.99 -20.91
C ALA A 264 2.24 15.65 -22.29
N ASP A 265 2.33 14.82 -23.34
CA ASP A 265 2.26 15.22 -24.74
C ASP A 265 1.33 14.28 -25.53
N PRO A 266 0.01 14.28 -25.24
CA PRO A 266 -0.93 13.34 -25.85
C PRO A 266 -1.07 13.47 -27.38
N GLU A 267 -0.57 14.56 -27.98
CA GLU A 267 -0.69 14.84 -29.41
C GLU A 267 0.66 14.76 -30.14
N ASP A 268 1.74 14.29 -29.49
CA ASP A 268 3.10 14.22 -30.03
C ASP A 268 3.50 15.55 -30.70
N ALA A 269 3.36 16.64 -29.94
CA ALA A 269 3.51 17.99 -30.46
C ALA A 269 4.96 18.31 -30.86
N ASP A 270 5.95 17.61 -30.28
CA ASP A 270 7.36 17.74 -30.65
C ASP A 270 7.83 16.75 -31.73
N GLY A 271 7.01 15.74 -32.04
CA GLY A 271 7.24 14.79 -33.13
C GLY A 271 8.35 13.78 -32.84
N ASP A 272 8.61 13.49 -31.56
CA ASP A 272 9.55 12.46 -31.13
C ASP A 272 8.94 11.04 -31.20
N GLY A 273 7.62 10.94 -31.40
CA GLY A 273 6.88 9.69 -31.52
C GLY A 273 6.41 9.10 -30.19
N ILE A 274 6.48 9.87 -29.11
CA ILE A 274 6.00 9.52 -27.76
C ILE A 274 4.76 10.36 -27.47
N SER A 275 3.69 9.73 -26.99
CA SER A 275 2.38 10.37 -26.82
C SER A 275 1.87 10.25 -25.38
N GLY A 276 2.79 10.43 -24.42
CA GLY A 276 2.53 10.26 -22.99
C GLY A 276 1.32 11.05 -22.51
N ARG A 277 0.36 10.37 -21.87
CA ARG A 277 -0.87 11.03 -21.40
C ARG A 277 -1.28 10.61 -20.01
N ALA A 278 -1.89 11.55 -19.28
CA ALA A 278 -2.54 11.26 -18.01
C ALA A 278 -3.93 10.63 -18.25
N LEU A 279 -4.28 9.62 -17.47
CA LEU A 279 -5.64 9.09 -17.45
C LEU A 279 -6.50 9.90 -16.48
N MET A 280 -7.72 10.27 -16.89
CA MET A 280 -8.68 10.97 -16.05
C MET A 280 -9.79 10.03 -15.60
N ILE A 281 -9.99 9.90 -14.30
CA ILE A 281 -11.02 9.06 -13.68
C ILE A 281 -11.92 9.96 -12.86
N ASN A 282 -13.18 10.14 -13.30
CA ASN A 282 -14.16 10.99 -12.62
C ASN A 282 -13.63 12.41 -12.31
N GLY A 283 -12.81 12.97 -13.20
CA GLY A 283 -12.23 14.30 -13.06
C GLY A 283 -10.96 14.38 -12.19
N ARG A 284 -10.45 13.24 -11.70
CA ARG A 284 -9.17 13.13 -10.97
C ARG A 284 -8.12 12.45 -11.85
N ILE A 285 -6.85 12.84 -11.71
CA ILE A 285 -5.75 12.16 -12.41
C ILE A 285 -5.56 10.77 -11.80
N GLY A 286 -5.57 9.75 -12.64
CA GLY A 286 -5.23 8.39 -12.29
C GLY A 286 -3.72 8.21 -12.03
N ARG A 287 -3.37 7.49 -10.97
CA ARG A 287 -1.98 7.40 -10.45
C ARG A 287 -1.51 5.97 -10.21
N PHE A 288 -2.42 5.09 -9.79
CA PHE A 288 -2.11 3.74 -9.33
C PHE A 288 -2.66 2.67 -10.26
N GLY A 289 -2.17 1.44 -10.08
CA GLY A 289 -2.35 0.33 -11.01
C GLY A 289 -1.39 0.39 -12.21
N HIS A 290 -1.37 -0.70 -12.99
CA HIS A 290 -0.55 -0.84 -14.20
C HIS A 290 -1.03 0.07 -15.35
N LYS A 291 -2.31 0.46 -15.34
CA LYS A 291 -2.93 1.34 -16.34
C LYS A 291 -3.39 2.69 -15.77
N ALA A 292 -2.82 3.11 -14.63
CA ALA A 292 -3.15 4.38 -13.97
C ALA A 292 -4.66 4.56 -13.68
N SER A 293 -5.41 3.47 -13.48
CA SER A 293 -6.88 3.49 -13.39
C SER A 293 -7.43 3.96 -12.04
N VAL A 294 -6.57 4.20 -11.05
CA VAL A 294 -6.98 4.53 -9.68
C VAL A 294 -6.36 5.86 -9.21
N PRO A 295 -7.13 6.85 -8.71
CA PRO A 295 -6.62 8.22 -8.50
C PRO A 295 -5.91 8.52 -7.18
N SER A 296 -6.16 7.76 -6.11
CA SER A 296 -5.43 7.90 -4.84
C SER A 296 -4.99 6.55 -4.28
N PHE A 297 -4.05 6.58 -3.36
CA PHE A 297 -3.60 5.36 -2.69
C PHE A 297 -4.70 4.74 -1.83
N ALA A 298 -5.55 5.56 -1.19
CA ALA A 298 -6.71 5.07 -0.44
C ALA A 298 -7.71 4.37 -1.38
N ASP A 299 -8.00 4.95 -2.54
CA ASP A 299 -8.84 4.30 -3.56
C ASP A 299 -8.22 2.98 -4.04
N PHE A 300 -6.90 2.92 -4.17
CA PHE A 300 -6.17 1.70 -4.57
C PHE A 300 -6.26 0.60 -3.50
N CYS A 301 -6.15 0.95 -2.22
CA CYS A 301 -6.36 -0.01 -1.13
C CYS A 301 -7.81 -0.50 -1.08
N ALA A 302 -8.79 0.40 -1.19
CA ALA A 302 -10.21 0.04 -1.15
C ALA A 302 -10.60 -0.88 -2.32
N ASP A 303 -10.13 -0.57 -3.54
CA ASP A 303 -10.33 -1.41 -4.72
C ASP A 303 -9.72 -2.81 -4.54
N ALA A 304 -8.50 -2.88 -3.96
CA ALA A 304 -7.85 -4.15 -3.70
C ALA A 304 -8.56 -4.98 -2.62
N PHE A 305 -9.04 -4.37 -1.53
CA PHE A 305 -9.76 -5.10 -0.47
C PHE A 305 -10.98 -5.84 -1.02
N ILE A 306 -11.80 -5.17 -1.83
CA ILE A 306 -12.99 -5.82 -2.36
C ILE A 306 -12.67 -6.78 -3.51
N ASN A 307 -11.83 -6.40 -4.47
CA ASN A 307 -11.60 -7.20 -5.68
C ASN A 307 -10.61 -8.36 -5.48
N GLU A 308 -9.67 -8.23 -4.53
CA GLU A 308 -8.63 -9.23 -4.30
C GLU A 308 -8.90 -10.09 -3.05
N MET A 309 -9.68 -9.58 -2.08
CA MET A 309 -9.91 -10.26 -0.80
C MET A 309 -11.39 -10.47 -0.47
N GLY A 310 -12.30 -9.67 -1.02
CA GLY A 310 -13.73 -9.68 -0.68
C GLY A 310 -14.09 -8.87 0.56
N VAL A 311 -13.16 -8.08 1.12
CA VAL A 311 -13.36 -7.33 2.37
C VAL A 311 -13.90 -5.93 2.05
N THR A 312 -14.95 -5.52 2.74
CA THR A 312 -15.60 -4.22 2.59
C THR A 312 -14.94 -3.12 3.41
N VAL A 313 -15.02 -1.90 2.89
CA VAL A 313 -14.46 -0.68 3.48
C VAL A 313 -15.53 0.41 3.44
N SER A 314 -15.53 1.28 4.44
CA SER A 314 -16.43 2.43 4.50
C SER A 314 -16.31 3.34 3.26
N GLY A 315 -17.44 3.62 2.60
CA GLY A 315 -17.55 4.53 1.46
C GLY A 315 -17.24 6.00 1.79
N LEU A 316 -17.09 6.34 3.08
CA LEU A 316 -16.68 7.68 3.51
C LEU A 316 -15.17 7.93 3.37
N LEU A 317 -14.38 6.86 3.22
CA LEU A 317 -12.91 6.93 3.24
C LEU A 317 -12.27 6.84 1.85
N ALA A 318 -12.96 6.24 0.87
CA ALA A 318 -12.49 6.09 -0.50
C ALA A 318 -13.66 5.98 -1.48
N ASP A 319 -13.51 6.55 -2.68
CA ASP A 319 -14.54 6.56 -3.72
C ASP A 319 -14.73 5.17 -4.36
N PHE A 320 -13.69 4.32 -4.27
CA PHE A 320 -13.65 2.96 -4.81
C PHE A 320 -14.08 1.89 -3.79
N ALA A 321 -14.44 2.30 -2.57
CA ALA A 321 -14.86 1.37 -1.55
C ALA A 321 -16.25 0.78 -1.86
N VAL A 322 -16.39 -0.51 -1.58
CA VAL A 322 -17.68 -1.19 -1.50
C VAL A 322 -18.00 -1.35 -0.03
N GLU A 323 -19.09 -0.69 0.40
CA GLU A 323 -19.49 -0.59 1.80
C GLU A 323 -20.37 -1.74 2.27
N ILE A 324 -21.00 -2.46 1.34
CA ILE A 324 -21.93 -3.55 1.65
C ILE A 324 -21.75 -4.65 0.61
N ASP A 325 -21.58 -5.89 1.08
CA ASP A 325 -21.57 -7.08 0.23
C ASP A 325 -22.79 -8.00 0.47
N THR A 326 -22.68 -9.30 0.17
CA THR A 326 -23.80 -10.25 0.31
C THR A 326 -23.53 -11.39 1.29
N ASP A 327 -22.42 -11.33 2.02
CA ASP A 327 -22.04 -12.38 2.95
C ASP A 327 -22.82 -12.27 4.28
N SER A 328 -22.35 -12.94 5.34
CA SER A 328 -23.04 -12.96 6.64
C SER A 328 -22.29 -12.24 7.75
N VAL A 329 -21.14 -11.67 7.43
CA VAL A 329 -20.33 -10.81 8.30
C VAL A 329 -20.94 -9.41 8.27
N SER A 330 -20.67 -8.61 9.30
CA SER A 330 -21.24 -7.26 9.39
C SER A 330 -20.36 -6.27 8.64
N ASP A 331 -20.92 -5.59 7.65
CA ASP A 331 -20.21 -4.54 6.93
C ASP A 331 -20.16 -3.19 7.71
N PRO A 332 -19.14 -2.35 7.45
CA PRO A 332 -17.91 -2.71 6.75
C PRO A 332 -17.06 -3.63 7.63
N GLU A 333 -16.45 -4.68 7.06
CA GLU A 333 -15.64 -5.62 7.86
C GLU A 333 -14.35 -4.98 8.36
N LEU A 334 -13.74 -4.11 7.55
CA LEU A 334 -12.58 -3.34 7.98
C LEU A 334 -13.03 -2.04 8.66
N THR A 335 -12.58 -1.82 9.89
CA THR A 335 -12.92 -0.60 10.62
C THR A 335 -12.30 0.65 9.97
N ASP A 336 -12.97 1.79 10.10
CA ASP A 336 -12.45 3.07 9.58
C ASP A 336 -11.02 3.37 10.06
N GLN A 337 -10.75 3.07 11.33
CA GLN A 337 -9.45 3.35 11.94
C GLN A 337 -8.35 2.43 11.40
N ASP A 338 -8.66 1.14 11.22
CA ASP A 338 -7.72 0.17 10.66
C ASP A 338 -7.39 0.49 9.21
N PHE A 339 -8.38 0.91 8.41
CA PHE A 339 -8.16 1.37 7.05
C PHE A 339 -7.29 2.63 6.99
N VAL A 340 -7.57 3.64 7.82
CA VAL A 340 -6.75 4.86 7.89
C VAL A 340 -5.32 4.55 8.30
N ASP A 341 -5.12 3.68 9.29
CA ASP A 341 -3.79 3.28 9.74
C ASP A 341 -3.04 2.49 8.66
N LEU A 342 -3.70 1.57 7.96
CA LEU A 342 -3.13 0.82 6.85
C LEU A 342 -2.65 1.76 5.73
N VAL A 343 -3.52 2.67 5.28
CA VAL A 343 -3.18 3.66 4.25
C VAL A 343 -2.02 4.52 4.74
N PHE A 344 -2.01 4.94 6.00
CA PHE A 344 -0.89 5.70 6.58
C PHE A 344 0.41 4.92 6.54
N PHE A 345 0.41 3.66 6.99
CA PHE A 345 1.57 2.77 6.95
C PHE A 345 2.12 2.65 5.52
N SER A 346 1.25 2.31 4.56
CA SER A 346 1.66 2.05 3.18
C SER A 346 2.14 3.31 2.46
N THR A 347 1.51 4.46 2.68
CA THR A 347 1.93 5.75 2.09
C THR A 347 3.21 6.32 2.71
N HIS A 348 3.58 5.86 3.91
CA HIS A 348 4.84 6.26 4.56
C HIS A 348 5.92 5.19 4.44
N LEU A 349 5.80 4.20 3.54
CA LEU A 349 6.92 3.31 3.24
C LEU A 349 7.97 4.05 2.42
N ALA A 350 9.22 4.06 2.91
CA ALA A 350 10.33 4.71 2.22
C ALA A 350 10.54 4.17 0.79
N PRO A 351 10.83 5.04 -0.20
CA PRO A 351 11.28 4.57 -1.50
C PRO A 351 12.64 3.85 -1.34
N PRO A 352 12.91 2.78 -2.11
CA PRO A 352 14.23 2.16 -2.10
C PRO A 352 15.31 3.16 -2.51
N ALA A 353 16.32 3.34 -1.66
CA ALA A 353 17.40 4.28 -1.94
C ALA A 353 18.26 3.80 -3.12
N ARG A 354 18.68 4.76 -3.97
CA ARG A 354 19.76 4.55 -4.95
C ARG A 354 21.05 4.23 -4.21
N SER A 355 21.72 3.15 -4.63
CA SER A 355 22.97 2.68 -4.04
C SER A 355 24.16 3.08 -4.90
N PHE A 356 25.19 3.66 -4.27
CA PHE A 356 26.45 3.95 -4.95
C PHE A 356 27.58 3.09 -4.35
N PRO A 357 28.19 2.19 -5.13
CA PRO A 357 29.29 1.37 -4.63
C PRO A 357 30.52 2.24 -4.33
N ASP A 358 31.29 1.85 -3.31
CA ASP A 358 32.52 2.56 -2.92
C ASP A 358 33.64 2.50 -3.96
N ASN A 359 33.61 1.48 -4.83
CA ASN A 359 34.59 1.31 -5.89
C ASN A 359 34.47 2.45 -6.92
N PRO A 360 35.50 3.31 -7.08
CA PRO A 360 35.43 4.46 -7.99
C PRO A 360 35.21 4.07 -9.45
N SER A 361 35.82 2.97 -9.91
CA SER A 361 35.66 2.48 -11.28
C SER A 361 34.23 2.01 -11.54
N LEU A 362 33.59 1.37 -10.57
CA LEU A 362 32.19 0.97 -10.70
C LEU A 362 31.25 2.19 -10.69
N ARG A 363 31.56 3.21 -9.89
CA ARG A 363 30.82 4.48 -9.90
C ARG A 363 30.92 5.21 -11.24
N GLU A 364 32.11 5.24 -11.84
CA GLU A 364 32.30 5.79 -13.18
C GLU A 364 31.47 5.04 -14.22
N ARG A 365 31.40 3.71 -14.13
CA ARG A 365 30.56 2.90 -15.02
C ARG A 365 29.06 3.16 -14.83
N ILE A 366 28.59 3.29 -13.59
CA ILE A 366 27.19 3.66 -13.29
C ILE A 366 26.86 5.04 -13.86
N ASN A 367 27.73 6.03 -13.68
CA ASN A 367 27.52 7.36 -14.26
C ASN A 367 27.46 7.30 -15.78
N LYS A 368 28.36 6.54 -16.42
CA LYS A 368 28.33 6.35 -17.87
C LYS A 368 27.08 5.58 -18.32
N GLY A 369 26.57 4.68 -17.49
CA GLY A 369 25.31 3.98 -17.70
C GLY A 369 24.10 4.90 -17.70
N GLU A 370 24.08 5.88 -16.80
CA GLU A 370 23.06 6.93 -16.76
C GLU A 370 23.14 7.83 -18.00
N ASP A 371 24.36 8.20 -18.44
CA ASP A 371 24.53 8.90 -19.73
C ASP A 371 23.97 8.06 -20.89
N ASN A 372 24.28 6.76 -20.94
CA ASN A 372 23.78 5.88 -21.98
C ASN A 372 22.25 5.72 -21.93
N PHE A 373 21.64 5.77 -20.74
CA PHE A 373 20.20 5.72 -20.54
C PHE A 373 19.52 6.97 -21.11
N ASN A 374 20.10 8.14 -20.85
CA ASN A 374 19.63 9.41 -21.40
C ASN A 374 19.84 9.46 -22.92
N ASP A 375 21.04 9.10 -23.40
CA ASP A 375 21.40 9.11 -24.83
C ASP A 375 20.58 8.12 -25.65
N ALA A 376 20.15 7.00 -25.04
CA ALA A 376 19.26 6.04 -25.68
C ALA A 376 17.80 6.51 -25.75
N GLY A 377 17.43 7.61 -25.07
CA GLY A 377 16.05 8.12 -25.04
C GLY A 377 15.15 7.45 -24.00
N CYS A 378 15.68 6.61 -23.10
CA CYS A 378 14.87 6.00 -22.04
C CYS A 378 14.26 7.06 -21.11
N ALA A 379 14.97 8.17 -20.93
CA ALA A 379 14.57 9.27 -20.07
C ALA A 379 13.38 10.11 -20.59
N SER A 380 12.88 9.85 -21.81
CA SER A 380 11.67 10.54 -22.32
C SER A 380 10.41 10.15 -21.53
N CYS A 381 10.30 8.88 -21.12
CA CYS A 381 9.22 8.41 -20.23
C CYS A 381 9.73 8.22 -18.79
N HIS A 382 10.93 7.63 -18.64
CA HIS A 382 11.54 7.38 -17.33
C HIS A 382 12.32 8.60 -16.81
N VAL A 383 11.64 9.73 -16.67
CA VAL A 383 12.25 11.00 -16.24
C VAL A 383 12.85 10.90 -14.84
N SER A 384 14.06 11.42 -14.67
CA SER A 384 14.87 11.19 -13.46
C SER A 384 14.17 11.60 -12.16
N ALA A 385 13.46 12.73 -12.15
CA ALA A 385 12.67 13.17 -11.01
C ALA A 385 11.52 14.08 -11.41
N LEU A 386 10.43 14.01 -10.65
CA LEU A 386 9.33 14.97 -10.70
C LEU A 386 9.40 15.95 -9.53
N ASN A 387 8.86 17.15 -9.71
CA ASN A 387 8.83 18.18 -8.66
C ASN A 387 7.72 17.86 -7.65
N GLY A 388 8.08 17.30 -6.50
CA GLY A 388 7.17 17.12 -5.36
C GLY A 388 7.16 18.33 -4.42
N GLU A 389 6.18 18.38 -3.51
CA GLU A 389 6.05 19.47 -2.54
C GLU A 389 7.18 19.50 -1.51
N GLU A 390 7.66 18.32 -1.09
CA GLU A 390 8.72 18.13 -0.10
C GLU A 390 10.12 18.00 -0.74
N GLY A 391 10.21 18.12 -2.06
CA GLY A 391 11.44 17.99 -2.84
C GLY A 391 11.27 17.10 -4.08
N PRO A 392 12.36 16.87 -4.84
CA PRO A 392 12.33 16.02 -6.01
C PRO A 392 11.97 14.58 -5.67
N VAL A 393 11.02 14.00 -6.42
CA VAL A 393 10.64 12.59 -6.34
C VAL A 393 11.38 11.84 -7.44
N ALA A 394 12.55 11.26 -7.10
CA ALA A 394 13.47 10.62 -8.04
C ALA A 394 13.03 9.19 -8.42
N ALA A 395 11.84 9.07 -9.00
CA ALA A 395 11.22 7.79 -9.34
C ALA A 395 11.69 7.18 -10.66
N PHE A 396 12.38 7.96 -11.51
CA PHE A 396 12.67 7.54 -12.88
C PHE A 396 11.39 7.14 -13.63
N SER A 397 10.37 7.98 -13.55
CA SER A 397 9.05 7.79 -14.15
C SER A 397 8.29 9.12 -14.20
N ASP A 398 7.57 9.33 -15.30
CA ASP A 398 6.59 10.40 -15.46
C ASP A 398 5.18 10.00 -14.98
N PHE A 399 4.96 8.72 -14.69
CA PHE A 399 3.68 8.10 -14.32
C PHE A 399 2.56 8.29 -15.35
N LEU A 400 2.90 8.58 -16.61
CA LEU A 400 1.95 8.70 -17.71
C LEU A 400 1.69 7.34 -18.37
N LEU A 401 0.60 7.25 -19.13
CA LEU A 401 0.32 6.14 -20.02
C LEU A 401 1.09 6.29 -21.32
N HIS A 402 1.70 5.19 -21.78
CA HIS A 402 2.38 5.07 -23.05
C HIS A 402 2.04 3.75 -23.73
N ASP A 403 1.87 3.73 -25.05
CA ASP A 403 1.76 2.49 -25.82
C ASP A 403 3.12 1.82 -25.95
N VAL A 404 3.39 0.85 -25.08
CA VAL A 404 4.70 0.16 -24.99
C VAL A 404 4.58 -1.36 -25.08
N ALA A 405 3.36 -1.89 -25.21
CA ALA A 405 3.11 -3.33 -25.20
C ALA A 405 3.31 -3.97 -26.57
N ASN A 406 3.57 -5.28 -26.57
CA ASN A 406 3.69 -6.05 -27.80
C ASN A 406 2.37 -6.00 -28.60
N PRO A 407 2.36 -5.49 -29.85
CA PRO A 407 1.13 -5.37 -30.64
C PRO A 407 0.49 -6.73 -31.02
N ASP A 408 1.25 -7.82 -30.99
CA ASP A 408 0.74 -9.17 -31.24
C ASP A 408 0.07 -9.80 -30.00
N ARG A 409 0.19 -9.15 -28.83
CA ARG A 409 -0.43 -9.57 -27.59
C ARG A 409 -1.49 -8.55 -27.17
N LEU A 410 -2.74 -8.96 -27.25
CA LEU A 410 -3.83 -8.15 -26.75
C LEU A 410 -3.88 -8.25 -25.22
N ASN A 411 -3.78 -7.12 -24.53
CA ASN A 411 -3.98 -7.00 -23.08
C ASN A 411 -5.40 -6.51 -22.77
N VAL A 412 -5.79 -6.58 -21.49
CA VAL A 412 -7.11 -6.15 -21.01
C VAL A 412 -7.10 -4.62 -20.83
N PRO A 413 -7.91 -3.86 -21.59
CA PRO A 413 -8.04 -2.42 -21.38
C PRO A 413 -8.69 -2.14 -20.02
N GLU A 414 -8.47 -0.95 -19.47
CA GLU A 414 -9.00 -0.57 -18.16
C GLU A 414 -9.38 0.90 -18.14
N ALA A 415 -10.63 1.20 -17.75
CA ALA A 415 -11.21 2.52 -17.96
C ALA A 415 -10.97 2.99 -19.42
N ASP A 416 -10.40 4.18 -19.61
CA ASP A 416 -10.05 4.72 -20.93
C ASP A 416 -8.58 4.44 -21.34
N ALA A 417 -7.90 3.48 -20.70
CA ALA A 417 -6.58 3.02 -21.12
C ALA A 417 -6.69 1.85 -22.11
N GLU A 418 -6.08 2.02 -23.28
CA GLU A 418 -6.08 1.05 -24.37
C GLU A 418 -5.23 -0.20 -24.03
N PRO A 419 -5.40 -1.32 -24.76
CA PRO A 419 -4.63 -2.54 -24.52
C PRO A 419 -3.11 -2.36 -24.55
N GLY A 420 -2.61 -1.47 -25.42
CA GLY A 420 -1.18 -1.17 -25.57
C GLY A 420 -0.58 -0.30 -24.46
N GLU A 421 -1.44 0.45 -23.77
CA GLU A 421 -1.01 1.53 -22.88
C GLU A 421 -0.72 1.04 -21.46
N PHE A 422 0.47 1.32 -20.96
CA PHE A 422 0.84 1.06 -19.57
C PHE A 422 1.41 2.30 -18.93
N ARG A 423 1.17 2.43 -17.62
CA ARG A 423 1.76 3.50 -16.83
C ARG A 423 3.26 3.25 -16.72
N THR A 424 4.07 4.28 -16.95
CA THR A 424 5.52 4.20 -16.71
C THR A 424 5.78 3.78 -15.26
N ALA A 425 6.33 2.58 -15.06
CA ALA A 425 6.65 2.08 -13.73
C ALA A 425 7.84 2.85 -13.13
N PRO A 426 7.85 3.17 -11.82
CA PRO A 426 9.02 3.76 -11.18
C PRO A 426 10.20 2.78 -11.22
N LEU A 427 11.39 3.25 -11.59
CA LEU A 427 12.61 2.43 -11.62
C LEU A 427 13.39 2.46 -10.30
N TRP A 428 12.98 3.25 -9.29
CA TRP A 428 13.57 3.13 -7.96
C TRP A 428 13.43 1.70 -7.45
N GLY A 429 14.47 1.15 -6.83
CA GLY A 429 14.47 -0.22 -6.31
C GLY A 429 14.34 -1.32 -7.34
N ILE A 430 14.42 -1.04 -8.65
CA ILE A 430 14.17 -2.05 -9.69
C ILE A 430 15.13 -3.24 -9.60
N ARG A 431 16.33 -3.05 -9.02
CA ARG A 431 17.28 -4.14 -8.72
C ARG A 431 16.73 -5.28 -7.85
N GLN A 432 15.60 -5.08 -7.17
CA GLN A 432 15.01 -5.99 -6.18
C GLN A 432 13.62 -6.51 -6.56
N THR A 433 13.07 -6.12 -7.71
CA THR A 433 11.66 -6.38 -8.04
C THR A 433 11.45 -7.35 -9.19
N ALA A 434 12.51 -8.04 -9.64
CA ALA A 434 12.41 -9.06 -10.67
C ALA A 434 11.33 -10.12 -10.32
N PRO A 435 10.61 -10.68 -11.31
CA PRO A 435 10.72 -10.39 -12.74
C PRO A 435 10.15 -9.02 -13.14
N TYR A 436 10.27 -8.64 -14.41
CA TYR A 436 9.95 -7.29 -14.90
C TYR A 436 8.82 -7.30 -15.93
N LEU A 437 8.37 -6.08 -16.25
CA LEU A 437 7.17 -5.75 -17.04
C LEU A 437 5.88 -6.01 -16.25
N HIS A 438 4.75 -5.57 -16.80
CA HIS A 438 3.46 -5.64 -16.11
C HIS A 438 3.04 -7.07 -15.79
N ASP A 439 3.59 -8.07 -16.48
CA ASP A 439 3.20 -9.48 -16.41
C ASP A 439 4.34 -10.42 -16.00
N GLY A 440 5.48 -9.87 -15.60
CA GLY A 440 6.66 -10.66 -15.21
C GLY A 440 7.31 -11.47 -16.34
N SER A 441 7.07 -11.12 -17.61
CA SER A 441 7.60 -11.88 -18.76
C SER A 441 9.12 -11.73 -18.98
N ALA A 442 9.78 -10.79 -18.29
CA ALA A 442 11.22 -10.57 -18.38
C ALA A 442 11.94 -10.96 -17.09
N GLU A 443 12.84 -11.95 -17.15
CA GLU A 443 13.66 -12.35 -15.99
C GLU A 443 14.83 -11.38 -15.73
N THR A 444 15.30 -10.68 -16.76
CA THR A 444 16.43 -9.75 -16.67
C THR A 444 16.05 -8.35 -17.15
N LEU A 445 16.75 -7.33 -16.63
CA LEU A 445 16.58 -5.95 -17.08
C LEU A 445 16.89 -5.78 -18.58
N ARG A 446 17.83 -6.57 -19.12
CA ARG A 446 18.12 -6.56 -20.55
C ARG A 446 16.93 -7.09 -21.35
N ASP A 447 16.31 -8.19 -20.92
CA ASP A 447 15.12 -8.73 -21.57
C ASP A 447 13.95 -7.75 -21.47
N ALA A 448 13.79 -7.09 -20.32
CA ALA A 448 12.76 -6.08 -20.12
C ALA A 448 12.90 -4.93 -21.14
N ILE A 449 14.11 -4.39 -21.34
CA ILE A 449 14.37 -3.35 -22.35
C ILE A 449 14.03 -3.86 -23.76
N LEU A 450 14.42 -5.09 -24.10
CA LEU A 450 14.17 -5.67 -25.42
C LEU A 450 12.71 -5.99 -25.70
N LEU A 451 11.89 -6.11 -24.66
CA LEU A 451 10.44 -6.35 -24.72
C LEU A 451 9.61 -5.06 -24.63
N HIS A 452 10.22 -3.89 -24.80
CA HIS A 452 9.49 -2.64 -25.06
C HIS A 452 9.14 -2.52 -26.56
N PHE A 453 7.90 -2.12 -26.84
CA PHE A 453 7.37 -1.92 -28.20
C PHE A 453 6.75 -0.52 -28.32
N GLY A 454 6.00 -0.27 -29.40
CA GLY A 454 5.30 1.00 -29.61
C GLY A 454 6.23 2.20 -29.50
N GLU A 455 5.83 3.18 -28.69
CA GLU A 455 6.53 4.44 -28.42
C GLU A 455 7.98 4.23 -27.95
N ALA A 456 8.25 3.13 -27.23
CA ALA A 456 9.58 2.83 -26.70
C ALA A 456 10.51 2.10 -27.71
N SER A 457 10.06 1.83 -28.93
CA SER A 457 10.85 1.11 -29.94
C SER A 457 12.17 1.81 -30.31
N PRO A 458 12.21 3.14 -30.53
CA PRO A 458 13.47 3.83 -30.80
C PRO A 458 14.49 3.69 -29.67
N ALA A 459 14.05 3.76 -28.40
CA ALA A 459 14.93 3.63 -27.25
C ALA A 459 15.50 2.21 -27.10
N LYS A 460 14.66 1.20 -27.34
CA LYS A 460 15.10 -0.20 -27.42
C LYS A 460 16.15 -0.39 -28.52
N GLU A 461 15.92 0.16 -29.71
CA GLU A 461 16.87 0.04 -30.83
C GLU A 461 18.19 0.74 -30.54
N ALA A 462 18.15 1.92 -29.91
CA ALA A 462 19.35 2.64 -29.47
C ALA A 462 20.14 1.82 -28.44
N PHE A 463 19.48 1.21 -27.45
CA PHE A 463 20.12 0.30 -26.51
C PHE A 463 20.76 -0.91 -27.21
N ASN A 464 20.05 -1.53 -28.16
CA ASN A 464 20.56 -2.69 -28.89
C ASN A 464 21.76 -2.35 -29.79
N ALA A 465 21.87 -1.09 -30.24
CA ALA A 465 22.99 -0.59 -31.02
C ALA A 465 24.25 -0.28 -30.17
N LEU A 466 24.11 -0.12 -28.85
CA LEU A 466 25.25 0.04 -27.95
C LEU A 466 26.15 -1.20 -27.96
N SER A 467 27.46 -0.99 -27.75
CA SER A 467 28.37 -2.12 -27.52
C SER A 467 27.96 -2.91 -26.27
N PHE A 468 28.35 -4.17 -26.17
CA PHE A 468 28.03 -5.00 -25.01
C PHE A 468 28.51 -4.38 -23.67
N ASP A 469 29.66 -3.70 -23.68
CA ASP A 469 30.16 -3.00 -22.49
C ASP A 469 29.29 -1.78 -22.13
N GLU A 470 28.85 -1.00 -23.12
CA GLU A 470 27.97 0.16 -22.91
C GLU A 470 26.57 -0.25 -22.46
N GLN A 471 26.01 -1.34 -23.01
CA GLN A 471 24.78 -1.93 -22.50
C GLN A 471 24.95 -2.36 -21.04
N SER A 472 26.08 -2.99 -20.70
CA SER A 472 26.35 -3.45 -19.33
C SER A 472 26.44 -2.28 -18.35
N LYS A 473 27.03 -1.15 -18.75
CA LYS A 473 27.02 0.09 -17.94
C LYS A 473 25.61 0.59 -17.67
N LEU A 474 24.74 0.58 -18.68
CA LEU A 474 23.33 0.97 -18.49
C LEU A 474 22.61 0.02 -17.52
N ILE A 475 22.84 -1.30 -17.64
CA ILE A 475 22.29 -2.26 -16.66
C ILE A 475 22.87 -2.02 -15.25
N GLU A 476 24.17 -1.70 -15.11
CA GLU A 476 24.78 -1.32 -13.84
C GLU A 476 24.14 -0.05 -13.24
N PHE A 477 23.76 0.91 -14.09
CA PHE A 477 22.99 2.08 -13.66
C PHE A 477 21.62 1.69 -13.12
N LEU A 478 20.85 0.88 -13.85
CA LEU A 478 19.54 0.39 -13.37
C LEU A 478 19.66 -0.43 -12.08
N LEU A 479 20.73 -1.22 -11.93
CA LEU A 479 21.02 -1.95 -10.69
C LEU A 479 21.47 -1.05 -9.54
N SER A 480 21.85 0.21 -9.82
CA SER A 480 22.12 1.22 -8.80
C SER A 480 20.82 1.83 -8.24
N LEU A 481 19.74 1.83 -9.03
CA LEU A 481 18.41 2.27 -8.61
C LEU A 481 17.77 1.24 -7.69
#